data_AF-A0A645CSV3-F1
#
_entry.id   AF-A0A645CSV3-F1
#
_cell.length_a   1.000
_cell.length_b   1.000
_cell.length_c   1.000
_cell.angle_alpha   90.00
_cell.angle_beta   90.00
_cell.angle_gamma   90.00
#
_symmetry.space_group_name_H-M   'P 1'
#
loop_
_entity.id
_entity.type
_entity.pdbx_description
1 polymer ?
#
loop_
_entity_poly.entity_id
_entity_poly.type
_entity_poly.pdbx_seq_one_letter_code
_entity_poly.pdbx_strand_id
1 'polypeptide(L)'
;MLEKKRQYFNFMYYFQYNNTYIRFYKLNFYVAADTRSFGAGIIVGFLLYIPYILYGILAIRTVFYLFKKFKEKRLVAFAPAGIILVTTLLYALFPYTNLYLNMYYSLNKGMLQKTVQLMNEGKVYPIDNNEYIVPYKSTSYTGVLYTEVNDGITKIMFYAFKGVKKDIVIVYSSDDSSINKKDFNNIIYGGTWNFSNIKKIDTNWYSATINGYKRNYHLYNEVHKHL
;
A
#
# COMPACT_ATOMS: atom_id res chain seq x y z
N MET A 1 -4.71 38.51 -3.18
CA MET A 1 -4.63 37.14 -2.60
C MET A 1 -3.58 36.39 -3.43
N LEU A 2 -2.37 36.18 -2.88
CA LEU A 2 -1.24 35.62 -3.64
C LEU A 2 -1.40 34.10 -3.75
N GLU A 3 -1.58 33.62 -4.98
CA GLU A 3 -1.68 32.20 -5.30
C GLU A 3 -0.31 31.54 -5.03
N LYS A 4 -0.23 30.77 -3.93
CA LYS A 4 1.02 30.13 -3.50
C LYS A 4 1.37 29.04 -4.53
N LYS A 5 2.31 29.33 -5.45
CA LYS A 5 2.81 28.36 -6.45
C LYS A 5 3.26 27.08 -5.74
N ARG A 6 2.57 25.97 -6.00
CA ARG A 6 2.93 24.64 -5.51
C ARG A 6 3.94 24.03 -6.48
N GLN A 7 5.09 23.62 -5.98
CA GLN A 7 6.11 22.92 -6.77
C GLN A 7 5.94 21.41 -6.61
N TYR A 8 5.98 20.71 -7.73
CA TYR A 8 5.88 19.26 -7.80
C TYR A 8 7.28 18.69 -7.98
N PHE A 9 7.73 17.88 -7.02
CA PHE A 9 8.97 17.13 -7.16
C PHE A 9 8.63 15.67 -7.48
N ASN A 10 8.80 15.31 -8.74
CA ASN A 10 8.66 13.93 -9.21
C ASN A 10 10.04 13.28 -9.19
N PHE A 11 10.33 12.48 -8.15
CA PHE A 11 11.48 11.58 -8.17
C PHE A 11 11.03 10.25 -8.76
N MET A 12 11.37 10.03 -10.02
CA MET A 12 11.09 8.78 -10.72
C MET A 12 12.41 8.08 -10.99
N TYR A 13 12.73 7.07 -10.17
CA TYR A 13 13.90 6.24 -10.40
C TYR A 13 13.52 5.10 -11.32
N TYR A 14 14.08 5.11 -12.53
CA TYR A 14 14.00 3.99 -13.46
C TYR A 14 15.29 3.18 -13.36
N PHE A 15 15.17 1.91 -13.00
CA PHE A 15 16.24 0.94 -13.20
C PHE A 15 15.77 -0.06 -14.25
N GLN A 16 16.47 -0.09 -15.38
CA GLN A 16 16.22 -1.04 -16.45
C GLN A 16 17.15 -2.23 -16.24
N TYR A 17 16.57 -3.42 -16.04
CA TYR A 17 17.32 -4.69 -16.05
C TYR A 17 16.58 -5.68 -16.95
N ASN A 18 17.24 -6.15 -18.00
CA ASN A 18 16.73 -7.14 -18.97
C ASN A 18 15.28 -6.91 -19.42
N ASN A 19 14.98 -5.75 -20.02
CA ASN A 19 13.65 -5.39 -20.56
C ASN A 19 12.48 -5.44 -19.55
N THR A 20 12.76 -5.53 -18.25
CA THR A 20 11.72 -5.52 -17.21
C THR A 20 11.79 -4.20 -16.46
N TYR A 21 10.75 -3.37 -16.59
CA TYR A 21 10.63 -2.15 -15.80
C TYR A 21 10.18 -2.51 -14.38
N ILE A 22 11.13 -2.56 -13.44
CA ILE A 22 10.78 -2.68 -12.03
C ILE A 22 10.42 -1.27 -11.54
N ARG A 23 9.10 -0.99 -11.49
CA ARG A 23 8.56 0.27 -10.99
C ARG A 23 8.66 0.27 -9.47
N PHE A 24 9.77 0.76 -8.91
CA PHE A 24 9.82 1.05 -7.48
C PHE A 24 8.99 2.30 -7.16
N TYR A 25 8.45 2.32 -5.94
CA TYR A 25 7.54 3.30 -5.37
C TYR A 25 7.67 4.71 -5.96
N LYS A 26 6.60 5.19 -6.60
CA LYS A 26 6.42 6.62 -6.92
C LYS A 26 6.21 7.36 -5.61
N LEU A 27 7.30 7.87 -5.02
CA LEU A 27 7.23 8.74 -3.85
C LEU A 27 6.84 10.15 -4.31
N ASN A 28 5.54 10.36 -4.47
CA ASN A 28 4.99 11.70 -4.64
C ASN A 28 5.05 12.42 -3.29
N PHE A 29 6.14 13.16 -3.06
CA PHE A 29 6.22 14.04 -1.91
C PHE A 29 5.33 15.26 -2.14
N TYR A 30 4.06 15.15 -1.74
CA TYR A 30 3.17 16.30 -1.66
C TYR A 30 3.46 17.07 -0.36
N VAL A 31 4.55 17.80 -0.35
CA VAL A 31 4.84 18.74 0.72
C VAL A 31 4.40 20.11 0.20
N ALA A 32 3.39 20.71 0.84
CA ALA A 32 3.28 22.16 0.84
C ALA A 32 4.56 22.67 1.53
N ALA A 33 5.62 22.85 0.75
CA ALA A 33 7.00 22.91 1.22
C ALA A 33 7.24 24.19 2.02
N ASP A 34 6.99 24.11 3.32
CA ASP A 34 7.90 24.70 4.29
C ASP A 34 9.02 23.66 4.49
N THR A 35 10.27 24.07 4.33
CA THR A 35 11.49 23.24 4.41
C THR A 35 11.55 22.38 5.68
N ARG A 36 10.91 22.83 6.76
CA ARG A 36 10.76 22.07 8.02
C ARG A 36 9.94 20.79 7.86
N SER A 37 8.90 20.82 7.04
CA SER A 37 7.98 19.68 6.82
C SER A 37 8.62 18.58 5.96
N PHE A 38 9.50 18.97 5.03
CA PHE A 38 10.25 18.03 4.19
C PHE A 38 11.31 17.29 5.01
N GLY A 39 12.08 18.02 5.83
CA GLY A 39 13.04 17.40 6.76
C GLY A 39 12.37 16.45 7.74
N ALA A 40 11.21 16.82 8.30
CA ALA A 40 10.42 15.94 9.16
C ALA A 40 9.92 14.68 8.42
N GLY A 41 9.45 14.82 7.17
CA GLY A 41 9.03 13.68 6.35
C GLY A 41 10.15 12.69 6.07
N ILE A 42 11.36 13.18 5.79
CA ILE A 42 12.56 12.34 5.64
C ILE A 42 12.90 11.65 6.95
N ILE A 43 12.97 12.39 8.06
CA ILE A 43 13.32 11.83 9.38
C ILE A 43 12.30 10.77 9.81
N VAL A 44 11.00 11.06 9.74
CA VAL A 44 9.95 10.09 10.08
C VAL A 44 9.99 8.88 9.16
N GLY A 45 10.20 9.10 7.86
CA GLY A 45 10.41 8.03 6.89
C GLY A 45 11.55 7.10 7.29
N PHE A 46 12.74 7.65 7.59
CA PHE A 46 13.88 6.86 8.06
C PHE A 46 13.62 6.17 9.40
N LEU A 47 13.02 6.85 10.37
CA LEU A 47 12.69 6.30 11.69
C LEU A 47 11.76 5.07 11.58
N LEU A 48 10.83 5.06 10.62
CA LEU A 48 9.97 3.89 10.34
C LEU A 48 10.77 2.69 9.83
N TYR A 49 11.88 2.90 9.13
CA TYR A 49 12.73 1.82 8.60
C TYR A 49 13.79 1.32 9.59
N ILE A 50 14.15 2.11 10.62
CA ILE A 50 15.16 1.72 11.62
C ILE A 50 14.85 0.36 12.28
N PRO A 51 13.61 0.08 12.75
CA PRO A 51 13.29 -1.23 13.33
C PRO A 51 13.58 -2.39 12.37
N TYR A 52 13.30 -2.22 11.07
CA TYR A 52 13.56 -3.24 10.05
C TYR A 52 15.06 -3.44 9.80
N ILE A 53 15.85 -2.36 9.79
CA ILE A 53 17.31 -2.44 9.64
C ILE A 53 17.93 -3.12 10.85
N LEU A 54 17.56 -2.71 12.07
CA LEU A 54 18.02 -3.32 13.31
C LEU A 54 17.65 -4.81 13.35
N TYR A 55 16.42 -5.15 12.96
CA TYR A 55 15.97 -6.52 12.82
C TYR A 55 16.85 -7.32 11.84
N GLY A 56 17.15 -6.76 10.67
CA GLY A 56 18.01 -7.39 9.67
C GLY A 56 19.43 -7.67 10.19
N ILE A 57 20.04 -6.70 10.89
CA ILE A 57 21.36 -6.86 11.52
C ILE A 57 21.33 -7.99 12.57
N LEU A 58 20.30 -8.03 13.41
CA LEU A 58 20.12 -9.07 14.42
C LEU A 58 19.91 -10.45 13.79
N ALA A 59 19.16 -10.55 12.69
CA ALA A 59 18.98 -11.78 11.92
C ALA A 59 20.29 -12.30 11.35
N ILE A 60 21.06 -11.44 10.68
CA ILE A 60 22.37 -11.80 10.12
C ILE A 60 23.32 -12.27 11.24
N ARG A 61 23.41 -11.52 12.33
CA ARG A 61 24.26 -11.88 13.48
C ARG A 61 23.85 -13.23 14.10
N THR A 62 22.54 -13.49 14.19
CA THR A 62 22.01 -14.76 14.71
C THR A 62 22.38 -15.92 13.80
N VAL A 63 22.31 -15.76 12.48
CA VAL A 63 22.75 -16.79 11.52
C VAL A 63 24.23 -17.11 11.70
N PHE A 64 25.10 -16.09 11.78
CA PHE A 64 26.54 -16.32 12.04
C PHE A 64 26.80 -16.99 13.39
N TYR A 65 26.07 -16.57 14.43
CA TYR A 65 26.14 -17.18 15.76
C TYR A 65 25.77 -18.67 15.72
N LEU A 66 24.68 -19.01 15.02
CA LEU A 66 24.26 -20.39 14.82
C LEU A 66 25.33 -21.21 14.09
N PHE A 67 25.89 -20.70 12.98
CA PHE A 67 26.95 -21.41 12.26
C PHE A 67 28.17 -21.72 13.15
N LYS A 68 28.57 -20.78 14.00
CA LYS A 68 29.69 -20.98 14.93
C LYS A 68 29.35 -21.99 16.03
N LYS A 69 28.14 -21.92 16.59
CA LYS A 69 27.72 -22.72 17.75
C LYS A 69 27.06 -24.05 17.40
N PHE A 70 26.70 -24.28 16.13
CA PHE A 70 26.12 -25.54 15.67
C PHE A 70 27.03 -26.74 15.95
N LYS A 71 28.36 -26.53 15.88
CA LYS A 71 29.38 -27.53 16.24
C LYS A 71 29.38 -27.93 17.71
N GLU A 72 28.92 -27.05 18.61
CA GLU A 72 28.93 -27.27 20.06
C GLU A 72 27.65 -27.96 20.58
N LYS A 73 26.66 -28.24 19.72
CA LYS A 73 25.38 -28.93 20.03
C LYS A 73 24.61 -28.40 21.27
N ARG A 74 24.83 -27.16 21.70
CA ARG A 74 24.10 -26.58 22.85
C ARG A 74 22.71 -26.10 22.41
N LEU A 75 21.64 -26.68 22.95
CA LEU A 75 20.26 -26.30 22.66
C LEU A 75 19.97 -24.81 22.90
N VAL A 76 20.61 -24.21 23.91
CA VAL A 76 20.50 -22.78 24.25
C VAL A 76 20.94 -21.88 23.07
N ALA A 77 21.80 -22.37 22.17
CA ALA A 77 22.24 -21.61 21.00
C ALA A 77 21.12 -21.37 19.98
N PHE A 78 20.01 -22.13 20.02
CA PHE A 78 18.88 -21.98 19.11
C PHE A 78 17.84 -20.95 19.59
N ALA A 79 17.89 -20.49 20.84
CA ALA A 79 16.89 -19.54 21.36
C ALA A 79 16.80 -18.24 20.53
N PRO A 80 17.91 -17.58 20.14
CA PRO A 80 17.84 -16.40 19.27
C PRO A 80 17.24 -16.71 17.89
N ALA A 81 17.53 -17.89 17.34
CA ALA A 81 16.95 -18.34 16.06
C ALA A 81 15.43 -18.49 16.17
N GLY A 82 14.96 -19.09 17.27
CA GLY A 82 13.54 -19.21 17.57
C GLY A 82 12.83 -17.86 17.66
N ILE A 83 13.42 -16.89 18.38
CA ILE A 83 12.87 -15.53 18.48
C ILE A 83 12.74 -14.88 17.09
N ILE A 84 13.78 -14.99 16.26
CA ILE A 84 13.77 -14.39 14.91
C ILE A 84 12.78 -15.10 14.00
N LEU A 85 12.67 -16.42 14.08
CA LEU A 85 11.68 -17.19 13.32
C LEU A 85 10.26 -16.78 13.70
N VAL A 86 9.94 -16.74 15.01
CA VAL A 86 8.63 -16.33 15.52
C VAL A 86 8.32 -14.90 15.11
N THR A 87 9.29 -13.99 15.25
CA THR A 87 9.14 -12.58 14.85
C THR A 87 8.89 -12.48 13.34
N THR A 88 9.64 -13.20 12.52
CA THR A 88 9.44 -13.25 11.05
C THR A 88 8.03 -13.73 10.72
N LEU A 89 7.57 -14.81 11.37
CA LEU A 89 6.24 -15.36 11.14
C LEU A 89 5.15 -14.38 11.55
N LEU A 90 5.30 -13.70 12.69
CA LEU A 90 4.37 -12.65 13.10
C LEU A 90 4.33 -11.53 12.06
N TYR A 91 5.47 -10.99 11.62
CA TYR A 91 5.48 -9.95 10.58
C TYR A 91 4.89 -10.42 9.25
N ALA A 92 5.13 -11.67 8.86
CA ALA A 92 4.66 -12.22 7.60
C ALA A 92 3.16 -12.55 7.60
N LEU A 93 2.60 -12.94 8.75
CA LEU A 93 1.23 -13.47 8.84
C LEU A 93 0.26 -12.48 9.48
N PHE A 94 0.71 -11.66 10.43
CA PHE A 94 -0.15 -10.73 11.18
C PHE A 94 -0.96 -9.77 10.30
N PRO A 95 -0.40 -9.17 9.22
CA PRO A 95 -1.17 -8.30 8.35
C PRO A 95 -2.39 -8.98 7.73
N TYR A 96 -2.32 -10.29 7.49
CA TYR A 96 -3.39 -11.09 6.90
C TYR A 96 -4.48 -11.54 7.88
N THR A 97 -4.41 -11.10 9.14
CA THR A 97 -5.40 -11.43 10.16
C THR A 97 -6.54 -10.42 10.20
N ASN A 98 -7.74 -10.86 10.61
CA ASN A 98 -8.86 -9.94 10.85
C ASN A 98 -8.52 -8.92 11.96
N LEU A 99 -7.67 -9.29 12.92
CA LEU A 99 -7.24 -8.42 14.00
C LEU A 99 -6.49 -7.20 13.47
N TYR A 100 -5.50 -7.41 12.60
CA TYR A 100 -4.78 -6.31 11.95
C TYR A 100 -5.73 -5.41 11.15
N LEU A 101 -6.64 -6.00 10.36
CA LEU A 101 -7.62 -5.25 9.57
C LEU A 101 -8.54 -4.38 10.42
N ASN A 102 -9.08 -4.93 11.51
CA ASN A 102 -9.96 -4.20 12.43
C ASN A 102 -9.20 -3.06 13.13
N MET A 103 -7.96 -3.33 13.58
CA MET A 103 -7.10 -2.30 14.18
C MET A 103 -6.75 -1.20 13.16
N TYR A 104 -6.34 -1.58 11.95
CA TYR A 104 -6.02 -0.65 10.88
C TYR A 104 -7.23 0.22 10.54
N TYR A 105 -8.41 -0.37 10.35
CA TYR A 105 -9.62 0.39 10.08
C TYR A 105 -9.96 1.33 11.24
N SER A 106 -9.96 0.84 12.48
CA SER A 106 -10.28 1.63 13.67
C SER A 106 -9.35 2.84 13.84
N LEU A 107 -8.03 2.64 13.71
CA LEU A 107 -7.03 3.71 13.83
C LEU A 107 -7.12 4.74 12.70
N ASN A 108 -7.62 4.35 11.53
CA ASN A 108 -7.61 5.20 10.33
C ASN A 108 -9.00 5.65 9.87
N LYS A 109 -10.08 5.22 10.53
CA LYS A 109 -11.47 5.45 10.09
C LYS A 109 -11.78 6.91 9.80
N GLY A 110 -11.45 7.82 10.71
CA GLY A 110 -11.72 9.26 10.53
C GLY A 110 -10.99 9.85 9.32
N MET A 111 -9.76 9.39 9.07
CA MET A 111 -8.96 9.81 7.91
C MET A 111 -9.50 9.24 6.59
N LEU A 112 -9.89 7.97 6.59
CA LEU A 112 -10.53 7.32 5.44
C LEU A 112 -11.84 8.01 5.08
N GLN A 113 -12.70 8.28 6.06
CA GLN A 113 -13.97 9.01 5.88
C GLN A 113 -13.75 10.43 5.34
N LYS A 114 -12.77 11.16 5.88
CA LYS A 114 -12.41 12.49 5.39
C LYS A 114 -11.96 12.46 3.93
N THR A 115 -11.30 11.39 3.50
CA THR A 115 -10.86 11.25 2.10
C THR A 115 -12.01 10.97 1.16
N VAL A 116 -12.94 10.10 1.56
CA VAL A 116 -14.20 9.89 0.84
C VAL A 116 -14.95 11.21 0.69
N GLN A 117 -15.06 12.00 1.75
CA GLN A 117 -15.69 13.31 1.71
C GLN A 117 -14.98 14.26 0.72
N LEU A 118 -13.65 14.41 0.83
CA LEU A 118 -12.89 15.27 -0.08
C LEU A 118 -13.02 14.85 -1.55
N MET A 119 -13.14 13.55 -1.80
CA MET A 119 -13.36 13.03 -3.15
C MET A 119 -14.74 13.39 -3.67
N ASN A 120 -15.78 13.19 -2.87
CA ASN A 120 -17.15 13.57 -3.24
C ASN A 120 -17.28 15.08 -3.47
N GLU A 121 -16.48 15.89 -2.77
CA GLU A 121 -16.39 17.34 -2.98
C GLU A 121 -15.51 17.75 -4.18
N GLY A 122 -14.90 16.80 -4.90
CA GLY A 122 -14.00 17.08 -6.04
C GLY A 122 -12.68 17.76 -5.63
N LYS A 123 -12.29 17.67 -4.35
CA LYS A 123 -11.09 18.32 -3.78
C LYS A 123 -9.85 17.42 -3.77
N VAL A 124 -9.96 16.21 -4.32
CA VAL A 124 -8.82 15.30 -4.51
C VAL A 124 -8.36 15.41 -5.97
N TYR A 125 -7.06 15.56 -6.17
CA TYR A 125 -6.50 15.75 -7.50
C TYR A 125 -6.35 14.41 -8.24
N PRO A 126 -6.97 14.25 -9.42
CA PRO A 126 -6.74 13.09 -10.27
C PRO A 126 -5.31 13.13 -10.83
N ILE A 127 -4.65 11.98 -10.84
CA ILE A 127 -3.42 11.73 -11.63
C ILE A 127 -3.82 11.31 -13.04
N ASP A 128 -4.86 10.49 -13.11
CA ASP A 128 -5.44 9.86 -14.31
C ASP A 128 -6.94 9.67 -14.07
N ASN A 129 -7.70 9.22 -15.08
CA ASN A 129 -9.17 9.16 -15.06
C ASN A 129 -9.76 8.48 -13.80
N ASN A 130 -9.03 7.56 -13.17
CA ASN A 130 -9.51 6.77 -12.03
C ASN A 130 -8.45 6.60 -10.91
N GLU A 131 -7.34 7.34 -10.99
CA GLU A 131 -6.26 7.31 -10.00
C GLU A 131 -6.13 8.69 -9.35
N TYR A 132 -6.11 8.76 -8.03
CA TYR A 132 -6.01 10.04 -7.31
C TYR A 132 -4.91 10.05 -6.26
N ILE A 133 -4.37 11.24 -5.97
CA ILE A 133 -3.42 11.47 -4.87
C ILE A 133 -4.18 12.04 -3.68
N VAL A 134 -4.17 11.32 -2.55
CA VAL A 134 -4.68 11.88 -1.29
C VAL A 134 -3.66 12.89 -0.74
N PRO A 135 -4.09 14.09 -0.31
CA PRO A 135 -3.20 15.01 0.38
C PRO A 135 -2.64 14.39 1.68
N TYR A 136 -1.32 14.45 1.85
CA TYR A 136 -0.51 13.85 2.93
C TYR A 136 -0.99 14.13 4.37
N LYS A 137 -1.85 15.15 4.57
CA LYS A 137 -2.39 15.52 5.89
C LYS A 137 -3.80 14.97 6.18
N SER A 138 -4.44 14.36 5.19
CA SER A 138 -5.82 13.86 5.32
C SER A 138 -5.88 12.37 5.61
N THR A 139 -4.80 11.62 5.35
CA THR A 139 -4.70 10.17 5.57
C THR A 139 -3.34 9.69 6.01
N SER A 140 -3.34 8.67 6.87
CA SER A 140 -2.19 7.79 7.11
C SER A 140 -1.81 6.97 5.87
N TYR A 141 -2.73 6.87 4.92
CA TYR A 141 -2.48 6.33 3.60
C TYR A 141 -1.82 7.38 2.69
N THR A 142 -0.51 7.24 2.48
CA THR A 142 0.20 7.95 1.41
C THR A 142 0.27 7.04 0.19
N GLY A 143 -0.55 7.28 -0.84
CA GLY A 143 -0.57 6.42 -2.00
C GLY A 143 -1.56 6.81 -3.08
N VAL A 144 -1.59 5.98 -4.12
CA VAL A 144 -2.57 6.03 -5.20
C VAL A 144 -3.84 5.36 -4.71
N LEU A 145 -4.94 6.08 -4.74
CA LEU A 145 -6.26 5.53 -4.51
C LEU A 145 -6.94 5.28 -5.85
N TYR A 146 -7.88 4.33 -5.86
CA TYR A 146 -8.61 3.95 -7.05
C TYR A 146 -10.10 4.15 -6.84
N THR A 147 -10.78 4.69 -7.83
CA THR A 147 -12.21 4.98 -7.79
C THR A 147 -12.91 4.32 -8.96
N GLU A 148 -14.05 3.71 -8.69
CA GLU A 148 -14.95 3.21 -9.72
C GLU A 148 -16.33 3.81 -9.51
N VAL A 149 -16.96 4.28 -10.57
CA VAL A 149 -18.37 4.72 -10.55
C VAL A 149 -19.11 3.87 -11.57
N ASN A 150 -19.94 2.95 -11.09
CA ASN A 150 -20.78 2.08 -11.91
C ASN A 150 -22.24 2.26 -11.48
N ASP A 151 -23.12 2.58 -12.42
CA ASP A 151 -24.56 2.77 -12.17
C ASP A 151 -24.88 3.73 -11.01
N GLY A 152 -24.07 4.80 -10.87
CA GLY A 152 -24.20 5.79 -9.79
C GLY A 152 -23.66 5.34 -8.42
N ILE A 153 -23.13 4.12 -8.33
CA ILE A 153 -22.47 3.60 -7.12
C ILE A 153 -20.98 3.92 -7.19
N THR A 154 -20.51 4.71 -6.24
CA THR A 154 -19.10 5.08 -6.11
C THR A 154 -18.40 4.12 -5.15
N LYS A 155 -17.34 3.47 -5.65
CA LYS A 155 -16.45 2.61 -4.86
C LYS A 155 -15.05 3.20 -4.81
N ILE A 156 -14.44 3.19 -3.63
CA ILE A 156 -13.11 3.79 -3.40
C ILE A 156 -12.22 2.78 -2.69
N MET A 157 -11.08 2.45 -3.29
CA MET A 157 -10.15 1.48 -2.75
C MET A 157 -8.91 2.12 -2.12
N PHE A 158 -8.59 1.67 -0.90
CA PHE A 158 -7.43 2.03 -0.11
C PHE A 158 -6.59 0.78 0.17
N TYR A 159 -5.26 0.86 0.06
CA TYR A 159 -4.41 -0.25 0.49
C TYR A 159 -4.19 -0.19 2.01
N ALA A 160 -4.58 -1.25 2.71
CA ALA A 160 -4.24 -1.43 4.11
C ALA A 160 -2.82 -2.01 4.26
N PHE A 161 -2.46 -2.96 3.39
CA PHE A 161 -1.15 -3.60 3.38
C PHE A 161 -0.77 -4.05 1.98
N LYS A 162 0.47 -3.76 1.56
CA LYS A 162 1.06 -4.31 0.34
C LYS A 162 2.00 -5.45 0.69
N GLY A 163 1.62 -6.66 0.33
CA GLY A 163 2.35 -7.86 0.67
C GLY A 163 3.08 -8.46 -0.53
N VAL A 164 4.01 -9.36 -0.26
CA VAL A 164 4.78 -10.03 -1.32
C VAL A 164 3.90 -10.92 -2.20
N LYS A 165 2.94 -11.62 -1.59
CA LYS A 165 2.03 -12.55 -2.31
C LYS A 165 0.65 -11.97 -2.57
N LYS A 166 0.17 -11.15 -1.65
CA LYS A 166 -1.21 -10.67 -1.63
C LYS A 166 -1.25 -9.29 -1.01
N ASP A 167 -2.06 -8.43 -1.60
CA ASP A 167 -2.35 -7.12 -1.05
C ASP A 167 -3.67 -7.18 -0.29
N ILE A 168 -3.78 -6.35 0.74
CA ILE A 168 -4.97 -6.20 1.56
C ILE A 168 -5.48 -4.79 1.37
N VAL A 169 -6.75 -4.69 1.02
CA VAL A 169 -7.40 -3.42 0.75
C VAL A 169 -8.63 -3.23 1.59
N ILE A 170 -8.99 -1.98 1.78
CA ILE A 170 -10.27 -1.53 2.32
C ILE A 170 -10.97 -0.77 1.21
N VAL A 171 -12.23 -1.10 0.97
CA VAL A 171 -13.07 -0.47 -0.05
C VAL A 171 -14.26 0.19 0.63
N TYR A 172 -14.47 1.45 0.29
CA TYR A 172 -15.73 2.15 0.57
C TYR A 172 -16.71 1.90 -0.58
N SER A 173 -18.00 1.68 -0.27
CA SER A 173 -19.08 1.62 -1.26
C SER A 173 -20.20 2.59 -0.85
N SER A 174 -20.60 3.50 -1.74
CA SER A 174 -21.53 4.59 -1.41
C SER A 174 -22.93 4.13 -1.01
N ASP A 175 -23.37 2.98 -1.49
CA ASP A 175 -24.70 2.40 -1.29
C ASP A 175 -24.68 1.16 -0.37
N ASP A 176 -23.57 0.92 0.32
CA ASP A 176 -23.33 -0.28 1.12
C ASP A 176 -23.29 -1.59 0.32
N SER A 177 -23.25 -1.56 -1.01
CA SER A 177 -23.11 -2.78 -1.82
C SER A 177 -21.75 -3.44 -1.61
N SER A 178 -21.73 -4.77 -1.62
CA SER A 178 -20.49 -5.55 -1.51
C SER A 178 -19.60 -5.35 -2.74
N ILE A 179 -18.29 -5.58 -2.53
CA ILE A 179 -17.30 -5.63 -3.61
C ILE A 179 -17.57 -6.88 -4.46
N ASN A 180 -17.59 -6.73 -5.78
CA ASN A 180 -17.58 -7.85 -6.73
C ASN A 180 -16.15 -8.18 -7.15
N LYS A 181 -15.92 -9.43 -7.58
CA LYS A 181 -14.62 -9.88 -8.11
C LYS A 181 -14.13 -9.08 -9.33
N LYS A 182 -15.03 -8.37 -10.02
CA LYS A 182 -14.73 -7.61 -11.23
C LYS A 182 -14.70 -6.10 -11.03
N ASP A 183 -15.01 -5.62 -9.83
CA ASP A 183 -14.90 -4.19 -9.53
C ASP A 183 -13.45 -3.76 -9.79
N PHE A 184 -13.27 -2.50 -10.21
CA PHE A 184 -11.99 -1.88 -10.55
C PHE A 184 -11.22 -2.49 -11.74
N ASN A 185 -11.78 -3.45 -12.49
CA ASN A 185 -11.09 -4.08 -13.63
C ASN A 185 -10.92 -3.15 -14.84
N ASN A 186 -11.75 -2.12 -14.98
CA ASN A 186 -11.68 -1.19 -16.11
C ASN A 186 -10.70 -0.03 -15.87
N ILE A 187 -10.16 0.08 -14.66
CA ILE A 187 -9.36 1.23 -14.23
C ILE A 187 -7.91 1.09 -14.63
N ILE A 188 -7.42 -0.14 -14.79
CA ILE A 188 -5.99 -0.39 -14.95
C ILE A 188 -5.78 -0.91 -16.36
N TYR A 189 -4.97 -0.19 -17.15
CA TYR A 189 -4.52 -0.47 -18.52
C TYR A 189 -4.46 -1.98 -18.90
N GLY A 190 -5.62 -2.55 -19.20
CA GLY A 190 -5.79 -3.97 -19.51
C GLY A 190 -5.46 -4.93 -18.36
N GLY A 191 -5.68 -4.61 -17.08
CA GLY A 191 -5.42 -5.54 -15.99
C GLY A 191 -6.63 -5.80 -15.11
N THR A 192 -6.73 -7.03 -14.60
CA THR A 192 -7.83 -7.41 -13.70
C THR A 192 -7.30 -7.65 -12.28
N TRP A 193 -8.03 -7.13 -11.30
CA TRP A 193 -7.84 -7.46 -9.91
C TRP A 193 -8.70 -8.65 -9.54
N ASN A 194 -8.10 -9.63 -8.88
CA ASN A 194 -8.82 -10.78 -8.38
C ASN A 194 -9.03 -10.64 -6.88
N PHE A 195 -10.17 -10.05 -6.51
CA PHE A 195 -10.59 -9.93 -5.13
C PHE A 195 -11.02 -11.27 -4.54
N SER A 196 -10.62 -11.50 -3.30
CA SER A 196 -10.98 -12.65 -2.49
C SER A 196 -11.11 -12.25 -1.03
N ASN A 197 -11.66 -13.14 -0.19
CA ASN A 197 -11.85 -12.88 1.24
C ASN A 197 -12.56 -11.54 1.51
N ILE A 198 -13.58 -11.24 0.71
CA ILE A 198 -14.37 -10.02 0.86
C ILE A 198 -15.16 -10.13 2.16
N LYS A 199 -15.00 -9.15 3.05
CA LYS A 199 -15.70 -9.11 4.35
C LYS A 199 -16.14 -7.70 4.64
N LYS A 200 -17.35 -7.55 5.14
CA LYS A 200 -17.83 -6.28 5.68
C LYS A 200 -17.11 -5.97 6.99
N ILE A 201 -16.60 -4.76 7.13
CA ILE A 201 -15.96 -4.24 8.35
C ILE A 201 -16.94 -3.35 9.11
N ASP A 202 -17.66 -2.49 8.39
CA ASP A 202 -18.60 -1.50 8.92
C ASP A 202 -19.62 -1.13 7.82
N THR A 203 -20.60 -0.28 8.12
CA THR A 203 -21.51 0.31 7.12
C THR A 203 -20.70 1.00 6.03
N ASN A 204 -20.92 0.63 4.77
CA ASN A 204 -20.23 1.10 3.58
C ASN A 204 -18.75 0.69 3.47
N TRP A 205 -18.22 -0.12 4.40
CA TRP A 205 -16.79 -0.46 4.44
C TRP A 205 -16.55 -1.97 4.38
N TYR A 206 -15.72 -2.37 3.43
CA TYR A 206 -15.39 -3.76 3.15
C TYR A 206 -13.87 -3.95 3.11
N SER A 207 -13.35 -5.05 3.65
CA SER A 207 -11.99 -5.52 3.37
C SER A 207 -12.00 -6.53 2.24
N ALA A 208 -10.93 -6.57 1.46
CA ALA A 208 -10.67 -7.65 0.51
C ALA A 208 -9.17 -7.92 0.38
N THR A 209 -8.84 -9.11 -0.11
CA THR A 209 -7.48 -9.51 -0.47
C THR A 209 -7.36 -9.59 -1.99
N ILE A 210 -6.33 -8.96 -2.55
CA ILE A 210 -5.97 -9.05 -3.97
C ILE A 210 -4.91 -10.15 -4.11
N ASN A 211 -5.25 -11.24 -4.79
CA ASN A 211 -4.36 -12.41 -4.93
C ASN A 211 -3.31 -12.29 -6.06
N GLY A 212 -3.34 -11.19 -6.80
CA GLY A 212 -2.45 -10.96 -7.93
C GLY A 212 -3.11 -10.06 -8.96
N TYR A 213 -2.25 -9.37 -9.71
CA TYR A 213 -2.63 -8.55 -10.84
C TYR A 213 -2.33 -9.33 -12.12
N LYS A 214 -3.37 -9.71 -12.87
CA LYS A 214 -3.18 -10.27 -14.20
C LYS A 214 -3.20 -9.13 -15.21
N ARG A 215 -2.02 -8.79 -15.72
CA ARG A 215 -1.88 -7.86 -16.84
C ARG A 215 -2.29 -8.59 -18.13
N ASN A 216 -3.30 -8.08 -18.80
CA ASN A 216 -3.76 -8.56 -20.09
C ASN A 216 -2.98 -7.82 -21.17
N TYR A 217 -1.83 -8.38 -21.55
CA TYR A 217 -0.87 -7.75 -22.47
C TYR A 217 -1.46 -7.47 -23.86
N HIS A 218 -2.51 -8.18 -24.26
CA HIS A 218 -3.21 -7.94 -25.53
C HIS A 218 -3.85 -6.55 -25.60
N LEU A 219 -4.58 -6.13 -24.56
CA LEU A 219 -5.24 -4.82 -24.51
C LEU A 219 -4.23 -3.66 -24.42
N TYR A 220 -3.11 -3.87 -23.73
CA TYR A 220 -2.06 -2.85 -23.61
C TYR A 220 -1.47 -2.49 -24.98
N ASN A 221 -1.21 -3.50 -25.81
CA ASN A 221 -0.62 -3.32 -27.14
C ASN A 221 -1.60 -2.72 -28.16
N GLU A 222 -2.91 -2.93 -28.03
CA GLU A 222 -3.90 -2.31 -28.93
C GLU A 222 -4.11 -0.83 -28.61
N VAL A 223 -4.21 -0.46 -27.33
CA VAL A 223 -4.34 0.96 -26.92
C VAL A 223 -3.12 1.78 -27.33
N HIS A 224 -1.91 1.20 -27.29
CA HIS A 224 -0.68 1.89 -27.68
C HIS A 224 -0.38 1.84 -29.19
N LYS A 225 -1.14 1.11 -30.00
CA LYS A 225 -1.02 1.17 -31.47
C LYS A 225 -1.77 2.36 -32.09
N HIS A 226 -2.65 3.00 -31.33
CA HIS A 226 -3.49 4.10 -31.77
C HIS A 226 -3.14 5.44 -31.12
N LEU A 227 -2.03 5.50 -30.38
CA LEU A 227 -1.37 6.71 -29.88
C LEU A 227 -0.05 6.90 -30.62
#